data_AF-A0A7C9P432-F1
#
_entry.id   AF-A0A7C9P432-F1
#
_cell.length_a   1.000
_cell.length_b   1.000
_cell.length_c   1.000
_cell.angle_alpha   90.00
_cell.angle_beta   90.00
_cell.angle_gamma   90.00
#
_symmetry.space_group_name_H-M   'P 1'
#
loop_
_entity.id
_entity.type
_entity.pdbx_description
1 polymer ?
#
loop_
_entity_poly.entity_id
_entity_poly.type
_entity_poly.pdbx_seq_one_letter_code
_entity_poly.pdbx_strand_id
1 'polypeptide(L)'
;MATVIAISGQAWARDEDGNLRELSIGDVLQEGETLITSADGRVDLDFADGTGANVIEGGQEVAVTSELDLDAIVATDASALDDDLEALLAALDDEDGDLLDLLDATAAGGAGGGGGGGNSFVRLARISEETDPLSFSTEGGLEGAEFVELDGGGVAATATDIDDTDADADADADADAEADADAAAATPPEAAAAAKASSAGES
;
A
#
# COMPACT_ATOMS: atom_id res chain seq x y z
N MET A 1 14.77 -4.64 6.65
CA MET A 1 14.55 -3.23 7.00
C MET A 1 15.69 -2.41 6.42
N ALA A 2 15.39 -1.31 5.74
CA ALA A 2 16.37 -0.47 5.05
C ALA A 2 16.29 0.96 5.57
N THR A 3 17.42 1.67 5.64
CA THR A 3 17.47 3.07 6.06
C THR A 3 17.87 3.95 4.88
N VAL A 4 17.15 5.04 4.68
CA VAL A 4 17.49 6.04 3.65
C VAL A 4 18.73 6.81 4.10
N ILE A 5 19.81 6.73 3.32
CA ILE A 5 21.05 7.48 3.59
C ILE A 5 21.15 8.76 2.76
N ALA A 6 20.53 8.80 1.58
CA ALA A 6 20.46 9.98 0.72
C ALA A 6 19.22 9.95 -0.18
N ILE A 7 18.66 11.13 -0.45
CA ILE A 7 17.57 11.32 -1.42
C ILE A 7 17.92 12.53 -2.30
N SER A 8 17.74 12.38 -3.60
CA SER A 8 17.62 13.47 -4.58
C SER A 8 16.23 13.40 -5.22
N GLY A 9 15.59 14.54 -5.46
CA GLY A 9 14.20 14.57 -5.96
C GLY A 9 13.18 14.23 -4.87
N GLN A 10 12.13 13.48 -5.23
CA GLN A 10 11.08 13.01 -4.32
C GLN A 10 10.99 11.49 -4.32
N ALA A 11 10.67 10.91 -3.16
CA ALA A 11 10.44 9.49 -2.99
C ALA A 11 9.35 9.22 -1.95
N TRP A 12 8.67 8.09 -2.10
CA TRP A 12 7.59 7.66 -1.21
C TRP A 12 7.75 6.17 -0.87
N ALA A 13 7.37 5.77 0.33
CA ALA A 13 7.14 4.39 0.70
C ALA A 13 5.64 4.10 0.64
N ARG A 14 5.29 2.97 0.06
CA ARG A 14 3.93 2.43 0.04
C ARG A 14 3.88 1.19 0.93
N ASP A 15 2.97 1.18 1.91
CA ASP A 15 2.77 0.03 2.78
C ASP A 15 1.89 -1.07 2.13
N GLU A 16 1.71 -2.20 2.82
CA GLU A 16 0.88 -3.33 2.36
C GLU A 16 -0.60 -2.96 2.21
N ASP A 17 -1.07 -1.98 2.99
CA ASP A 17 -2.42 -1.40 2.90
C ASP A 17 -2.54 -0.41 1.72
N GLY A 18 -1.43 -0.05 1.09
CA GLY A 18 -1.33 0.81 -0.07
C GLY A 18 -1.24 2.31 0.25
N ASN A 19 -1.05 2.71 1.51
CA ASN A 19 -0.87 4.11 1.88
C ASN A 19 0.51 4.60 1.48
N LEU A 20 0.57 5.83 0.98
CA LEU A 20 1.81 6.48 0.56
C LEU A 20 2.32 7.42 1.66
N ARG A 21 3.60 7.27 2.02
CA ARG A 21 4.32 8.12 2.94
C ARG A 21 5.54 8.70 2.23
N GLU A 22 5.67 10.02 2.23
CA GLU A 22 6.88 10.68 1.69
C GLU A 22 8.11 10.32 2.53
N LEU A 23 9.23 10.04 1.87
CA LEU A 23 10.47 9.62 2.49
C LEU A 23 11.45 10.78 2.63
N SER A 24 12.13 10.80 3.77
CA SER A 24 13.23 11.71 4.08
C SER A 24 14.50 10.94 4.42
N ILE A 25 15.64 11.64 4.38
CA ILE A 25 16.93 11.06 4.79
C ILE A 25 16.85 10.66 6.27
N GLY A 26 17.25 9.42 6.56
CA GLY A 26 17.15 8.80 7.88
C GLY A 26 15.86 8.03 8.13
N ASP A 27 14.88 8.09 7.23
CA ASP A 27 13.68 7.27 7.33
C ASP A 27 14.00 5.78 7.15
N VAL A 28 13.22 4.95 7.83
CA VAL A 28 13.32 3.49 7.73
C VAL A 28 12.19 2.98 6.85
N LEU A 29 12.53 2.08 5.94
CA LEU A 29 11.63 1.25 5.17
C LEU A 29 11.58 -0.16 5.78
N GLN A 30 10.38 -0.64 6.02
CA GLN A 30 10.08 -1.98 6.48
C GLN A 30 10.09 -2.96 5.32
N GLU A 31 10.32 -4.22 5.65
CA GLU A 31 10.19 -5.30 4.68
C GLU A 31 8.73 -5.44 4.25
N GLY A 32 8.50 -5.59 2.95
CA GLY A 32 7.16 -5.60 2.35
C GLY A 32 6.64 -4.22 1.92
N GLU A 33 7.28 -3.12 2.33
CA GLU A 33 6.98 -1.80 1.76
C GLU A 33 7.55 -1.67 0.34
N THR A 34 6.94 -0.81 -0.48
CA THR A 34 7.40 -0.51 -1.83
C THR A 34 7.91 0.92 -1.91
N LEU A 35 9.17 1.11 -2.31
CA LEU A 35 9.77 2.40 -2.59
C LEU A 35 9.34 2.87 -3.99
N ILE A 36 8.85 4.10 -4.09
CA ILE A 36 8.48 4.76 -5.34
C ILE A 36 9.31 6.03 -5.47
N THR A 37 10.08 6.17 -6.55
CA THR A 37 10.86 7.36 -6.85
C THR A 37 10.19 8.21 -7.93
N SER A 38 10.27 9.54 -7.77
CA SER A 38 9.91 10.47 -8.85
C SER A 38 10.80 10.29 -10.09
N ALA A 39 10.38 10.80 -11.25
CA ALA A 39 11.12 10.65 -12.51
C ALA A 39 12.58 11.16 -12.43
N ASP A 40 12.82 12.25 -11.71
CA ASP A 40 14.14 12.83 -11.45
C ASP A 40 14.69 12.43 -10.06
N GLY A 41 14.08 11.41 -9.44
CA GLY A 41 14.39 10.94 -8.09
C GLY A 41 15.62 10.02 -8.05
N ARG A 42 16.28 9.95 -6.90
CA ARG A 42 17.32 8.97 -6.61
C ARG A 42 17.37 8.72 -5.11
N VAL A 43 17.42 7.47 -4.70
CA VAL A 43 17.43 7.09 -3.28
C VAL A 43 18.56 6.10 -3.04
N ASP A 44 19.40 6.41 -2.06
CA ASP A 44 20.40 5.48 -1.56
C ASP A 44 19.88 4.86 -0.25
N LEU A 45 19.86 3.54 -0.20
CA LEU A 45 19.36 2.74 0.92
C LEU A 45 20.48 1.90 1.55
N ASP A 46 20.50 1.79 2.87
CA ASP A 46 21.36 0.86 3.63
C ASP A 46 20.50 -0.22 4.28
N PHE A 47 20.73 -1.48 3.90
CA PHE A 47 19.94 -2.64 4.36
C PHE A 47 20.41 -3.23 5.71
N ALA A 48 21.47 -2.68 6.32
CA ALA A 48 22.07 -3.18 7.56
C ALA A 48 22.48 -4.68 7.51
N ASP A 49 22.47 -5.29 6.33
CA ASP A 49 22.86 -6.66 6.01
C ASP A 49 24.36 -6.78 5.69
N GLY A 50 25.05 -5.63 5.58
CA GLY A 50 26.47 -5.54 5.27
C GLY A 50 26.78 -5.49 3.78
N THR A 51 25.77 -5.46 2.90
CA THR A 51 25.92 -5.40 1.43
C THR A 51 26.27 -3.99 0.95
N GLY A 52 26.07 -2.98 1.81
CA GLY A 52 26.43 -1.59 1.55
C GLY A 52 25.25 -0.76 1.05
N ALA A 53 25.55 0.43 0.53
CA ALA A 53 24.55 1.35 0.01
C ALA A 53 24.04 0.88 -1.35
N ASN A 54 22.72 0.68 -1.46
CA ASN A 54 22.00 0.31 -2.66
C ASN A 54 21.34 1.55 -3.28
N VAL A 55 21.60 1.79 -4.56
CA VAL A 55 21.12 2.97 -5.28
C VAL A 55 19.88 2.62 -6.12
N ILE A 56 18.81 3.38 -5.92
CA ILE A 56 17.59 3.32 -6.72
C ILE A 56 17.50 4.60 -7.54
N GLU A 57 17.40 4.48 -8.86
CA GLU A 57 17.27 5.62 -9.78
C GLU A 57 15.80 6.09 -9.89
N GLY A 58 15.58 7.12 -10.72
CA GLY A 58 14.29 7.80 -10.85
C GLY A 58 13.27 7.01 -11.67
N GLY A 59 11.99 7.21 -11.34
CA GLY A 59 10.85 6.60 -12.01
C GLY A 59 10.72 5.10 -11.77
N GLN A 60 11.29 4.60 -10.67
CA GLN A 60 11.28 3.18 -10.32
C GLN A 60 10.30 2.92 -9.16
N GLU A 61 9.71 1.72 -9.17
CA GLU A 61 8.93 1.17 -8.08
C GLU A 61 9.62 -0.13 -7.66
N VAL A 62 10.11 -0.18 -6.42
CA VAL A 62 10.97 -1.27 -5.94
C VAL A 62 10.45 -1.78 -4.59
N ALA A 63 10.06 -3.05 -4.56
CA ALA A 63 9.65 -3.72 -3.33
C ALA A 63 10.87 -3.93 -2.42
N VAL A 64 10.77 -3.53 -1.16
CA VAL A 64 11.81 -3.71 -0.15
C VAL A 64 11.69 -5.12 0.41
N THR A 65 12.53 -6.03 -0.07
CA THR A 65 12.66 -7.40 0.45
C THR A 65 13.99 -7.56 1.19
N SER A 66 14.09 -8.59 2.03
CA SER A 66 15.34 -8.97 2.71
C SER A 66 16.45 -9.44 1.76
N GLU A 67 16.10 -9.68 0.50
CA GLU A 67 16.97 -10.19 -0.57
C GLU A 67 17.09 -9.18 -1.72
N LEU A 68 16.82 -7.88 -1.50
CA LEU A 68 16.92 -6.87 -2.54
C LEU A 68 18.39 -6.65 -2.96
N ASP A 69 18.86 -7.52 -3.85
CA ASP A 69 20.15 -7.46 -4.52
C ASP A 69 19.96 -6.73 -5.85
N LEU A 70 20.31 -5.44 -5.89
CA LEU A 70 20.10 -4.61 -7.08
C LEU A 70 21.03 -5.00 -8.25
N ASP A 71 22.14 -5.69 -7.98
CA ASP A 71 23.01 -6.28 -9.00
C ASP A 71 22.27 -7.41 -9.77
N ALA A 72 21.41 -8.18 -9.08
CA ALA A 72 20.59 -9.23 -9.70
C ALA A 72 19.40 -8.71 -10.52
N ILE A 73 18.87 -7.52 -10.20
CA ILE A 73 17.74 -6.91 -10.93
C ILE A 73 18.16 -6.46 -12.33
N VAL A 74 19.40 -6.02 -12.51
CA VAL A 74 19.94 -5.66 -13.83
C VAL A 74 20.29 -6.91 -14.66
N ALA A 75 20.63 -8.03 -14.01
CA ALA A 75 21.16 -9.21 -14.68
C ALA A 75 20.08 -10.12 -15.32
N THR A 76 18.86 -10.18 -14.80
CA THR A 76 18.00 -11.35 -15.11
C THR A 76 17.24 -11.24 -16.45
N ASP A 77 16.91 -10.05 -16.94
CA ASP A 77 16.20 -9.90 -18.24
C ASP A 77 17.06 -9.18 -19.29
N ALA A 78 17.73 -8.08 -18.96
CA ALA A 78 18.45 -7.29 -19.97
C ALA A 78 19.65 -8.03 -20.59
N SER A 79 20.42 -8.79 -19.78
CA SER A 79 21.65 -9.44 -20.25
C SER A 79 21.41 -10.65 -21.17
N ALA A 80 20.25 -11.31 -21.05
CA ALA A 80 19.86 -12.40 -21.93
C ALA A 80 19.43 -11.89 -23.33
N LEU A 81 19.02 -10.63 -23.42
CA LEU A 81 18.63 -9.99 -24.67
C LEU A 81 19.81 -9.40 -25.45
N ASP A 82 20.98 -9.17 -24.84
CA ASP A 82 22.09 -8.47 -25.50
C ASP A 82 22.63 -9.21 -26.74
N ASP A 83 22.81 -10.54 -26.66
CA ASP A 83 23.32 -11.34 -27.79
C ASP A 83 22.29 -11.43 -28.93
N ASP A 84 21.00 -11.59 -28.61
CA ASP A 84 19.90 -11.63 -29.60
C ASP A 84 19.63 -10.24 -30.21
N LEU A 85 19.84 -9.18 -29.43
CA LEU A 85 19.68 -7.79 -29.88
C LEU A 85 20.77 -7.38 -30.86
N GLU A 86 22.03 -7.76 -30.64
CA GLU A 86 23.12 -7.50 -31.59
C GLU A 86 22.88 -8.25 -32.90
N ALA A 87 22.39 -9.49 -32.85
CA ALA A 87 21.98 -10.25 -34.03
C ALA A 87 20.80 -9.59 -34.77
N LEU A 88 19.82 -9.04 -34.05
CA LEU A 88 18.71 -8.29 -34.61
C LEU A 88 19.15 -6.99 -35.27
N LEU A 89 20.06 -6.23 -34.66
CA LEU A 89 20.62 -5.01 -35.24
C LEU A 89 21.40 -5.31 -36.52
N ALA A 90 22.22 -6.36 -36.52
CA ALA A 90 22.96 -6.78 -37.71
C ALA A 90 22.03 -7.19 -38.86
N ALA A 91 20.91 -7.87 -38.55
CA ALA A 91 19.90 -8.24 -39.55
C ALA A 91 19.08 -7.05 -40.05
N LEU A 92 18.91 -5.99 -39.25
CA LEU A 92 18.22 -4.76 -39.66
C LEU A 92 19.08 -3.88 -40.58
N ASP A 93 20.41 -3.91 -40.44
CA ASP A 93 21.35 -3.18 -41.29
C ASP A 93 21.55 -3.85 -42.68
N ASP A 94 21.22 -5.14 -42.78
CA ASP A 94 21.25 -5.87 -44.05
C ASP A 94 19.99 -5.60 -44.88
N GLU A 95 20.13 -4.88 -46.01
CA GLU A 95 18.99 -4.49 -46.86
C GLU A 95 18.27 -5.67 -47.54
N ASP A 96 18.88 -6.85 -47.59
CA ASP A 96 18.39 -8.04 -48.31
C ASP A 96 17.94 -9.19 -47.38
N GLY A 97 18.09 -9.05 -46.06
CA GLY A 97 17.77 -10.07 -45.05
C GLY A 97 16.30 -10.07 -44.59
N ASP A 98 15.73 -11.27 -44.37
CA ASP A 98 14.40 -11.41 -43.75
C ASP A 98 14.53 -11.50 -42.21
N LEU A 99 14.03 -10.48 -41.51
CA LEU A 99 14.00 -10.41 -40.05
C LEU A 99 13.17 -11.55 -39.43
N LEU A 100 12.19 -12.09 -40.15
CA LEU A 100 11.29 -13.12 -39.64
C LEU A 100 11.95 -14.50 -39.52
N ASP A 101 13.10 -14.70 -40.16
CA ASP A 101 13.87 -15.93 -40.02
C ASP A 101 14.66 -15.97 -38.70
N LEU A 102 14.95 -14.81 -38.10
CA LEU A 102 15.67 -14.69 -36.82
C LEU A 102 14.75 -14.75 -35.60
N LEU A 103 13.53 -14.23 -35.71
CA LEU A 103 12.58 -14.17 -34.60
C LEU A 103 11.83 -15.51 -34.45
N ASP A 104 11.75 -16.02 -33.22
CA ASP A 104 10.89 -17.19 -32.96
C ASP A 104 9.43 -16.86 -33.27
N ALA A 105 8.70 -17.84 -33.77
CA ALA A 105 7.29 -17.66 -34.12
C ALA A 105 6.51 -17.33 -32.84
N THR A 106 6.08 -16.08 -32.69
CA THR A 106 5.24 -15.69 -31.54
C THR A 106 4.07 -16.67 -31.42
N ALA A 107 3.88 -17.25 -30.23
CA ALA A 107 2.93 -18.33 -29.96
C ALA A 107 1.45 -17.98 -30.25
N ALA A 108 1.17 -16.78 -30.74
CA ALA A 108 -0.13 -16.31 -31.21
C ALA A 108 -0.59 -16.93 -32.55
N GLY A 109 0.27 -17.67 -33.26
CA GLY A 109 0.02 -18.18 -34.62
C GLY A 109 -0.25 -19.68 -34.77
N GLY A 110 -0.44 -20.43 -33.68
CA GLY A 110 -0.68 -21.87 -33.74
C GLY A 110 -2.03 -22.22 -34.39
N ALA A 111 -2.03 -22.51 -35.69
CA ALA A 111 -3.09 -23.27 -36.35
C ALA A 111 -3.10 -24.72 -35.81
N GLY A 112 -3.69 -24.89 -34.63
CA GLY A 112 -3.69 -26.16 -33.91
C GLY A 112 -4.41 -26.01 -32.59
N GLY A 113 -5.74 -25.85 -32.64
CA GLY A 113 -6.59 -25.99 -31.46
C GLY A 113 -6.38 -27.37 -30.84
N GLY A 114 -5.60 -27.44 -29.77
CA GLY A 114 -5.20 -28.71 -29.18
C GLY A 114 -4.28 -28.54 -27.98
N GLY A 115 -4.75 -27.80 -26.97
CA GLY A 115 -4.03 -27.65 -25.70
C GLY A 115 -4.93 -27.02 -24.65
N GLY A 116 -5.69 -27.86 -23.95
CA GLY A 116 -6.66 -27.45 -22.94
C GLY A 116 -6.01 -26.82 -21.70
N GLY A 117 -5.96 -25.49 -21.68
CA GLY A 117 -6.01 -24.68 -20.47
C GLY A 117 -7.38 -23.99 -20.45
N GLY A 118 -8.32 -24.55 -19.69
CA GLY A 118 -9.75 -24.23 -19.80
C GLY A 118 -10.11 -22.86 -19.25
N ASN A 119 -10.20 -21.85 -20.11
CA ASN A 119 -11.07 -20.69 -19.89
C ASN A 119 -12.42 -20.94 -20.56
N SER A 120 -13.42 -21.35 -19.78
CA SER A 120 -14.80 -21.42 -20.25
C SER A 120 -15.41 -20.02 -20.16
N PHE A 121 -15.84 -19.43 -21.28
CA PHE A 121 -16.58 -18.18 -21.27
C PHE A 121 -18.08 -18.45 -21.40
N VAL A 122 -18.88 -17.77 -20.59
CA VAL A 122 -20.33 -17.74 -20.74
C VAL A 122 -20.68 -16.59 -21.68
N ARG A 123 -21.30 -16.88 -22.82
CA ARG A 123 -21.86 -15.85 -23.71
C ARG A 123 -23.28 -15.54 -23.28
N LEU A 124 -23.48 -14.37 -22.67
CA LEU A 124 -24.82 -13.86 -22.41
C LEU A 124 -25.36 -13.23 -23.69
N ALA A 125 -26.61 -13.56 -24.05
CA ALA A 125 -27.32 -12.84 -25.08
C ALA A 125 -27.58 -11.41 -24.58
N ARG A 126 -27.17 -10.41 -25.37
CA ARG A 126 -27.52 -9.01 -25.08
C ARG A 126 -29.03 -8.86 -25.22
N ILE A 127 -29.72 -8.54 -24.13
CA ILE A 127 -31.13 -8.16 -24.15
C ILE A 127 -31.17 -6.67 -24.53
N SER A 128 -31.83 -6.35 -25.63
CA SER A 128 -32.14 -4.96 -26.02
C SER A 128 -33.57 -4.69 -25.59
N GLU A 129 -33.75 -3.92 -24.53
CA GLU A 129 -35.06 -3.49 -24.05
C GLU A 129 -35.29 -2.05 -24.46
N GLU A 130 -36.41 -1.80 -25.15
CA GLU A 130 -36.89 -0.46 -25.43
C GLU A 130 -37.62 0.03 -24.17
N THR A 131 -37.11 1.05 -23.50
CA THR A 131 -37.78 1.66 -22.35
C THR A 131 -38.59 2.86 -22.80
N ASP A 132 -39.84 2.95 -22.34
CA ASP A 132 -40.64 4.15 -22.58
C ASP A 132 -40.06 5.33 -21.77
N PRO A 133 -39.74 6.46 -22.40
CA PRO A 133 -39.21 7.63 -21.69
C PRO A 133 -40.27 8.21 -20.75
N LEU A 134 -39.91 8.40 -19.49
CA LEU A 134 -40.77 9.06 -18.51
C LEU A 134 -40.92 10.55 -18.87
N SER A 135 -42.16 11.02 -18.99
CA SER A 135 -42.47 12.43 -19.20
C SER A 135 -43.25 12.99 -18.00
N PHE A 136 -42.89 14.20 -17.59
CA PHE A 136 -43.58 14.93 -16.53
C PHE A 136 -44.35 16.09 -17.14
N SER A 137 -45.65 16.20 -16.86
CA SER A 137 -46.40 17.43 -17.14
C SER A 137 -46.08 18.47 -16.08
N THR A 138 -45.39 19.53 -16.47
CA THR A 138 -45.25 20.77 -15.69
C THR A 138 -46.43 21.70 -15.99
N GLU A 139 -47.65 21.21 -15.79
CA GLU A 139 -48.82 22.09 -15.88
C GLU A 139 -48.88 22.90 -14.58
N GLY A 140 -48.44 24.16 -14.66
CA GLY A 140 -48.35 25.08 -13.53
C GLY A 140 -47.14 26.01 -13.56
N GLY A 141 -46.06 25.63 -14.28
CA GLY A 141 -44.84 26.44 -14.42
C GLY A 141 -44.23 26.90 -13.08
N LEU A 142 -43.17 27.70 -13.13
CA LEU A 142 -42.66 28.42 -11.95
C LEU A 142 -43.60 29.57 -11.55
N GLU A 143 -44.65 29.84 -12.33
CA GLU A 143 -45.64 30.90 -12.09
C GLU A 143 -46.62 30.57 -10.95
N GLY A 144 -46.73 29.28 -10.56
CA GLY A 144 -47.41 28.86 -9.35
C GLY A 144 -46.49 28.69 -8.13
N ALA A 145 -45.18 28.87 -8.30
CA ALA A 145 -44.23 28.77 -7.19
C ALA A 145 -44.24 30.07 -6.38
N GLU A 146 -44.52 29.97 -5.09
CA GLU A 146 -44.27 31.07 -4.15
C GLU A 146 -42.76 31.27 -4.01
N PHE A 147 -42.23 32.32 -4.65
CA PHE A 147 -40.84 32.70 -4.47
C PHE A 147 -40.66 33.27 -3.06
N VAL A 148 -39.99 32.52 -2.18
CA VAL A 148 -39.51 33.05 -0.91
C VAL A 148 -38.28 33.91 -1.20
N GLU A 149 -38.44 35.24 -1.21
CA GLU A 149 -37.30 36.16 -1.23
C GLU A 149 -36.55 36.07 0.11
N LEU A 150 -35.43 35.37 0.09
CA LEU A 150 -34.41 35.48 1.12
C LEU A 150 -33.66 36.80 0.88
N ASP A 151 -34.22 37.92 1.36
CA ASP A 151 -33.49 39.18 1.44
C ASP A 151 -32.20 38.89 2.20
N GLY A 152 -31.05 39.20 1.60
CA GLY A 152 -29.71 38.86 2.08
C GLY A 152 -29.30 39.59 3.36
N GLY A 153 -30.20 39.70 4.33
CA GLY A 153 -29.99 40.19 5.68
C GLY A 153 -29.79 39.04 6.65
N GLY A 154 -28.51 38.69 6.88
CA GLY A 154 -28.00 38.03 8.08
C GLY A 154 -28.81 36.86 8.65
N VAL A 155 -28.34 35.63 8.38
CA VAL A 155 -28.72 34.47 9.20
C VAL A 155 -28.20 34.67 10.62
N ALA A 156 -29.08 35.13 11.51
CA ALA A 156 -28.88 34.96 12.94
C ALA A 156 -29.01 33.46 13.23
N ALA A 157 -27.89 32.80 13.52
CA ALA A 157 -27.88 31.43 14.00
C ALA A 157 -28.63 31.37 15.34
N THR A 158 -29.91 31.02 15.31
CA THR A 158 -30.61 30.52 16.49
C THR A 158 -30.18 29.08 16.68
N ALA A 159 -29.19 28.87 17.55
CA ALA A 159 -28.87 27.55 18.07
C ALA A 159 -30.12 27.04 18.81
N THR A 160 -30.90 26.20 18.15
CA THR A 160 -31.78 25.27 18.85
C THR A 160 -30.90 24.18 19.43
N ASP A 161 -30.77 24.16 20.75
CA ASP A 161 -30.24 23.04 21.52
C ASP A 161 -30.92 21.76 21.01
N ILE A 162 -30.12 20.89 20.39
CA ILE A 162 -30.54 19.52 20.09
C ILE A 162 -30.43 18.78 21.42
N ASP A 163 -31.59 18.49 22.00
CA ASP A 163 -31.75 17.68 23.21
C ASP A 163 -31.50 16.21 22.84
N ASP A 164 -30.24 15.77 22.88
CA ASP A 164 -29.83 14.37 22.68
C ASP A 164 -30.07 13.54 23.96
N THR A 165 -31.32 13.52 24.45
CA THR A 165 -31.72 12.72 25.63
C THR A 165 -32.35 11.37 25.28
N ASP A 166 -31.83 10.65 24.28
CA ASP A 166 -32.10 9.21 24.14
C ASP A 166 -31.06 8.53 23.23
N ALA A 167 -29.92 8.13 23.82
CA ALA A 167 -28.97 7.21 23.17
C ALA A 167 -28.07 6.43 24.16
N ASP A 168 -28.57 6.03 25.34
CA ASP A 168 -27.87 5.03 26.18
C ASP A 168 -28.76 3.80 26.36
N ALA A 169 -28.88 3.03 25.28
CA ALA A 169 -29.56 1.74 25.26
C ALA A 169 -28.63 0.62 24.78
N ASP A 170 -27.38 0.59 25.26
CA ASP A 170 -26.48 -0.56 25.19
C ASP A 170 -25.82 -0.66 26.59
N ALA A 171 -26.30 -1.48 27.54
CA ALA A 171 -26.13 -2.93 27.64
C ALA A 171 -24.67 -3.41 27.85
N ASP A 172 -23.86 -2.68 28.61
CA ASP A 172 -22.56 -3.18 29.09
C ASP A 172 -22.74 -3.99 30.38
N ALA A 173 -23.15 -5.24 30.19
CA ALA A 173 -22.98 -6.28 31.17
C ALA A 173 -21.55 -6.83 31.03
N ASP A 174 -20.57 -6.19 31.65
CA ASP A 174 -19.27 -6.81 31.92
C ASP A 174 -18.88 -6.65 33.39
N ALA A 175 -18.61 -7.79 33.98
CA ALA A 175 -18.47 -8.04 35.38
C ALA A 175 -16.99 -8.10 35.75
N ASP A 176 -16.44 -6.99 36.22
CA ASP A 176 -15.06 -6.96 36.71
C ASP A 176 -15.08 -6.67 38.21
N ALA A 177 -15.07 -7.76 38.96
CA ALA A 177 -14.86 -7.77 40.39
C ALA A 177 -13.38 -7.52 40.67
N GLU A 178 -13.01 -6.30 41.09
CA GLU A 178 -11.69 -6.07 41.68
C GLU A 178 -11.87 -5.45 43.07
N ALA A 179 -11.70 -6.33 44.06
CA ALA A 179 -11.71 -6.01 45.47
C ALA A 179 -10.28 -5.66 45.90
N ASP A 180 -9.92 -4.38 45.87
CA ASP A 180 -8.69 -3.90 46.53
C ASP A 180 -9.04 -3.00 47.71
N ALA A 181 -9.12 -3.65 48.87
CA ALA A 181 -9.10 -3.02 50.16
C ALA A 181 -7.63 -2.76 50.55
N ASP A 182 -7.16 -1.52 50.45
CA ASP A 182 -5.91 -1.11 51.07
C ASP A 182 -6.13 0.08 52.01
N ALA A 183 -6.32 -0.25 53.29
CA ALA A 183 -6.40 0.68 54.40
C ALA A 183 -5.10 0.59 55.22
N ALA A 184 -4.26 1.59 54.98
CA ALA A 184 -3.27 2.22 55.85
C ALA A 184 -2.92 1.58 57.23
N ALA A 185 -1.61 1.36 57.42
CA ALA A 185 -0.74 1.99 58.44
C ALA A 185 0.06 1.07 59.40
N ALA A 186 1.33 1.47 59.52
CA ALA A 186 2.17 1.53 60.72
C ALA A 186 3.15 0.37 61.06
N THR A 187 4.40 0.64 60.65
CA THR A 187 5.67 0.56 61.43
C THR A 187 6.27 -0.79 61.86
N PRO A 188 7.60 -0.96 61.72
CA PRO A 188 8.32 -2.20 61.99
C PRO A 188 8.82 -2.29 63.44
N PRO A 189 9.23 -3.49 63.87
CA PRO A 189 10.28 -3.59 64.87
C PRO A 189 11.54 -4.34 64.40
N GLU A 190 12.61 -3.87 65.04
CA GLU A 190 14.05 -4.12 64.96
C GLU A 190 14.52 -5.51 65.45
N ALA A 191 15.59 -6.00 64.79
CA ALA A 191 16.70 -6.86 65.23
C ALA A 191 16.47 -8.15 66.08
N ALA A 192 17.07 -9.27 65.64
CA ALA A 192 18.38 -9.75 66.15
C ALA A 192 18.71 -11.21 65.73
N ALA A 193 19.96 -11.38 65.26
CA ALA A 193 20.90 -12.49 65.49
C ALA A 193 20.46 -13.98 65.33
N ALA A 194 21.13 -14.72 64.43
CA ALA A 194 22.31 -15.55 64.75
C ALA A 194 22.62 -16.67 63.72
N ALA A 195 23.89 -16.68 63.28
CA ALA A 195 24.78 -17.84 63.12
C ALA A 195 24.54 -18.97 62.08
N LYS A 196 25.49 -18.98 61.11
CA LYS A 196 26.45 -20.06 60.76
C LYS A 196 25.96 -21.34 60.04
N ALA A 197 26.36 -21.49 58.77
CA ALA A 197 27.06 -22.65 58.18
C ALA A 197 27.38 -22.32 56.71
N SER A 198 28.65 -22.11 56.35
CA SER A 198 29.66 -23.09 55.90
C SER A 198 29.73 -23.18 54.37
N SER A 199 30.88 -22.71 53.89
CA SER A 199 31.46 -22.82 52.56
C SER A 199 31.61 -24.25 52.04
N ALA A 200 31.58 -24.41 50.71
CA ALA A 200 32.67 -24.90 49.86
C ALA A 200 32.14 -25.75 48.69
N GLY A 201 32.57 -25.43 47.47
CA GLY A 201 32.30 -26.19 46.26
C GLY A 201 32.76 -25.44 45.02
N GLU A 202 34.07 -25.29 44.90
CA GLU A 202 34.78 -24.79 43.72
C GLU A 202 35.38 -25.99 42.98
N SER A 203 35.48 -25.87 41.65
CA SER A 203 36.03 -26.80 40.63
C SER A 203 35.01 -27.67 39.89
#